data_AF-A0A6V8PMY0-F1
#
_entry.id   AF-A0A6V8PMY0-F1
#
_cell.length_a   1.000
_cell.length_b   1.000
_cell.length_c   1.000
_cell.angle_alpha   90.00
_cell.angle_beta   90.00
_cell.angle_gamma   90.00
#
_symmetry.space_group_name_H-M   'P 1'
#
loop_
_entity.id
_entity.type
_entity.pdbx_description
1 polymer ?
#
loop_
_entity_poly.entity_id
_entity_poly.type
_entity_poly.pdbx_seq_one_letter_code
_entity_poly.pdbx_strand_id
1 'polypeptide(L)'
;ENLRKSISSHAISVSETPEKIIRSNFRNLGRSLSETIKIYYGAGRKIIDSVEFEGTESVYKAKSKGRGILFITGHCGNWELMATAYAKLLPAYGIVRQINNPYINKFIERVRQRYGTRVMYKKGALKAEMKV
;
A
#
# COMPACT_ATOMS: atom_id res chain seq x y z
N GLU A 1 15.21 -0.48 -18.36
CA GLU A 1 16.24 -1.33 -17.74
C GLU A 1 15.65 -2.38 -16.81
N ASN A 2 14.94 -2.00 -15.74
CA ASN A 2 14.34 -2.93 -14.77
C ASN A 2 13.53 -4.07 -15.41
N LEU A 3 12.61 -3.74 -16.34
CA LEU A 3 11.81 -4.74 -17.03
C LEU A 3 12.67 -5.78 -17.78
N ARG A 4 13.73 -5.34 -18.47
CA ARG A 4 14.65 -6.24 -19.17
C ARG A 4 15.39 -7.15 -18.21
N LYS A 5 15.89 -6.60 -17.09
CA LYS A 5 16.58 -7.38 -16.04
C LYS A 5 15.67 -8.45 -15.45
N SER A 6 14.41 -8.11 -15.15
CA SER A 6 13.42 -9.06 -14.60
C SER A 6 13.05 -10.17 -15.57
N ILE A 7 12.96 -9.88 -16.87
CA ILE A 7 12.72 -10.89 -17.91
C ILE A 7 13.96 -11.79 -18.06
N SER A 8 15.16 -11.21 -18.16
CA SER A 8 16.40 -11.99 -18.33
C SER A 8 16.70 -12.89 -17.13
N SER A 9 16.32 -12.46 -15.92
CA SER A 9 16.48 -13.27 -14.71
C SER A 9 15.36 -14.31 -14.52
N HIS A 10 14.45 -14.45 -15.49
CA HIS A 10 13.27 -15.33 -15.41
C HIS A 10 12.39 -15.06 -14.18
N ALA A 11 12.47 -13.86 -13.60
CA ALA A 11 11.64 -13.49 -12.45
C ALA A 11 10.18 -13.24 -12.86
N ILE A 12 9.96 -12.87 -14.13
CA ILE A 12 8.64 -12.70 -14.73
C ILE A 12 8.65 -13.25 -16.15
N SER A 13 7.54 -13.86 -16.57
CA SER A 13 7.25 -14.14 -17.96
C SER A 13 6.33 -13.05 -18.52
N VAL A 14 6.55 -12.66 -19.77
CA VAL A 14 5.76 -11.62 -20.43
C VAL A 14 5.17 -12.15 -21.73
N SER A 15 3.87 -11.89 -21.95
CA SER A 15 3.14 -12.25 -23.17
C SER A 15 3.07 -11.10 -24.18
N GLU A 16 3.44 -9.88 -23.76
CA GLU A 16 3.38 -8.66 -24.55
C GLU A 16 4.78 -8.10 -24.80
N THR A 17 4.90 -7.21 -25.78
CA THR A 17 6.16 -6.52 -26.04
C THR A 17 6.56 -5.61 -24.87
N PRO A 18 7.86 -5.47 -24.57
CA PRO A 18 8.33 -4.58 -23.51
C PRO A 18 7.81 -3.14 -23.63
N GLU A 19 7.68 -2.63 -24.85
CA GLU A 19 7.21 -1.26 -25.13
C GLU A 19 5.75 -1.09 -24.71
N LYS A 20 4.91 -2.11 -24.96
CA LYS A 20 3.50 -2.10 -24.57
C LYS A 20 3.36 -2.14 -23.04
N ILE A 21 4.14 -2.99 -22.38
CA ILE A 21 4.18 -3.09 -20.92
C ILE A 21 4.62 -1.77 -20.30
N ILE A 22 5.68 -1.15 -20.82
CA ILE A 22 6.18 0.14 -20.35
C ILE A 22 5.11 1.23 -20.50
N ARG A 23 4.45 1.31 -21.67
CA ARG A 23 3.38 2.28 -21.90
C ARG A 23 2.21 2.08 -20.94
N SER A 24 1.78 0.84 -20.72
CA SER A 24 0.74 0.50 -19.75
C SER A 24 1.15 0.86 -18.32
N ASN A 25 2.41 0.61 -17.94
CA ASN A 25 2.94 0.97 -16.63
C ASN A 25 2.90 2.49 -16.38
N PHE A 26 3.34 3.31 -17.35
CA PHE A 26 3.26 4.77 -17.21
C PHE A 26 1.81 5.28 -17.17
N ARG A 27 0.90 4.68 -17.92
CA ARG A 27 -0.54 4.98 -17.83
C ARG A 27 -1.07 4.66 -16.43
N ASN A 28 -0.72 3.49 -15.89
CA ASN A 28 -1.10 3.10 -14.54
C ASN A 28 -0.52 4.07 -13.49
N LEU A 29 0.75 4.47 -13.63
CA LEU A 29 1.39 5.43 -12.73
C LEU A 29 0.66 6.78 -12.73
N GLY A 30 0.25 7.30 -13.90
CA GLY A 30 -0.53 8.54 -13.99
C GLY A 30 -1.91 8.42 -13.33
N ARG A 31 -2.58 7.26 -13.47
CA ARG A 31 -3.83 6.96 -12.76
C ARG A 31 -3.63 6.90 -11.25
N SER A 32 -2.65 6.14 -10.77
CA SER A 32 -2.32 6.03 -9.35
C SER A 32 -1.99 7.39 -8.73
N LEU A 33 -1.24 8.23 -9.44
CA LEU A 33 -0.92 9.60 -9.00
C LEU A 33 -2.20 10.44 -8.85
N SER A 34 -3.08 10.40 -9.85
CA SER A 34 -4.34 11.14 -9.84
C SER A 34 -5.25 10.72 -8.68
N GLU A 35 -5.35 9.41 -8.43
CA GLU A 35 -6.10 8.84 -7.29
C GLU A 35 -5.47 9.25 -5.96
N THR A 36 -4.14 9.18 -5.85
CA THR A 36 -3.39 9.57 -4.64
C THR A 36 -3.60 11.05 -4.31
N ILE A 37 -3.54 11.94 -5.30
CA ILE A 37 -3.83 13.36 -5.12
C ILE A 37 -5.24 13.53 -4.56
N LYS A 38 -6.25 12.90 -5.16
CA LYS A 38 -7.64 12.97 -4.64
C LYS A 38 -7.72 12.50 -3.18
N ILE A 39 -7.05 11.40 -2.83
CA ILE A 39 -7.00 10.89 -1.45
C ILE A 39 -6.37 11.91 -0.51
N TYR A 40 -5.22 12.47 -0.88
CA TYR A 40 -4.44 13.38 -0.06
C TYR A 40 -5.16 14.70 0.20
N TYR A 41 -5.92 15.19 -0.78
CA TYR A 41 -6.70 16.42 -0.66
C TYR A 41 -8.13 16.19 -0.13
N GLY A 42 -8.49 14.97 0.30
CA GLY A 42 -9.77 14.68 0.96
C GLY A 42 -10.93 14.31 0.04
N ALA A 43 -10.70 14.22 -1.27
CA ALA A 43 -11.68 13.77 -2.27
C ALA A 43 -11.59 12.24 -2.55
N GLY A 44 -10.85 11.49 -1.72
CA GLY A 44 -10.57 10.07 -1.95
C GLY A 44 -11.64 9.10 -1.45
N ARG A 45 -12.64 9.55 -0.69
CA ARG A 45 -13.60 8.66 -0.01
C ARG A 45 -14.28 7.69 -0.97
N LYS A 46 -14.81 8.18 -2.10
CA LYS A 46 -15.42 7.34 -3.13
C LYS A 46 -14.46 6.28 -3.71
N ILE A 47 -13.19 6.64 -3.88
CA ILE A 47 -12.15 5.73 -4.42
C ILE A 47 -11.84 4.63 -3.40
N ILE A 48 -11.72 5.00 -2.12
CA ILE A 48 -11.43 4.06 -1.03
C ILE A 48 -12.63 3.14 -0.78
N ASP A 49 -13.84 3.68 -0.84
CA ASP A 49 -15.06 2.91 -0.62
C ASP A 49 -15.30 1.89 -1.74
N SER A 50 -14.88 2.20 -2.98
CA SER A 50 -14.93 1.26 -4.12
C SER A 50 -13.86 0.16 -4.09
N VAL A 51 -12.94 0.14 -3.11
CA VAL A 51 -11.97 -0.95 -2.98
C VAL A 51 -12.65 -2.20 -2.44
N GLU A 52 -12.55 -3.28 -3.20
CA GLU A 52 -12.93 -4.63 -2.82
C GLU A 52 -11.68 -5.45 -2.48
N PHE A 53 -11.83 -6.37 -1.53
CA PHE A 53 -10.75 -7.26 -1.11
C PHE A 53 -11.15 -8.70 -1.41
N GLU A 54 -10.31 -9.38 -2.17
CA GLU A 54 -10.42 -10.82 -2.41
C GLU A 54 -9.53 -11.58 -1.41
N GLY A 55 -9.95 -12.78 -1.01
CA GLY A 55 -9.18 -13.62 -0.08
C GLY A 55 -9.24 -13.22 1.40
N THR A 56 -10.30 -12.51 1.81
CA THR A 56 -10.45 -11.98 3.19
C THR A 56 -10.67 -13.08 4.23
N GLU A 57 -11.15 -14.25 3.83
CA GLU A 57 -11.33 -15.42 4.69
C GLU A 57 -10.03 -15.86 5.38
N SER A 58 -8.89 -15.74 4.68
CA SER A 58 -7.57 -16.03 5.24
C SER A 58 -7.19 -15.05 6.35
N VAL A 59 -7.56 -13.77 6.18
CA VAL A 59 -7.35 -12.71 7.17
C VAL A 59 -8.18 -12.99 8.42
N TYR A 60 -9.48 -13.28 8.27
CA TYR A 60 -10.36 -13.58 9.41
C TYR A 60 -9.98 -14.87 10.12
N LYS A 61 -9.55 -15.91 9.38
CA LYS A 61 -9.04 -17.17 9.94
C LYS A 61 -7.72 -16.98 10.70
N ALA A 62 -6.85 -16.07 10.25
CA ALA A 62 -5.64 -15.73 11.00
C ALA A 62 -6.00 -14.96 12.29
N LYS A 63 -6.94 -14.01 12.21
CA LYS A 63 -7.40 -13.23 13.36
C LYS A 63 -8.05 -14.10 14.45
N SER A 64 -8.84 -15.10 14.08
CA SER A 64 -9.51 -15.98 15.05
C SER A 64 -8.54 -16.79 15.91
N LYS A 65 -7.27 -16.93 15.51
CA LYS A 65 -6.22 -17.58 16.30
C LYS A 65 -5.69 -16.71 17.45
N GLY A 66 -6.19 -15.48 17.60
CA GLY A 66 -5.78 -14.55 18.66
C GLY A 66 -4.33 -14.08 18.53
N ARG A 67 -3.75 -14.15 17.32
CA ARG A 67 -2.39 -13.69 17.02
C ARG A 67 -2.43 -12.50 16.08
N GLY A 68 -1.42 -11.64 16.15
CA GLY A 68 -1.22 -10.56 15.19
C GLY A 68 -1.09 -11.07 13.74
N ILE A 69 -1.41 -10.21 12.78
CA ILE A 69 -1.32 -10.51 11.34
C ILE A 69 -0.25 -9.62 10.73
N LEU A 70 0.72 -10.23 10.05
CA LEU A 70 1.72 -9.52 9.25
C LEU A 70 1.32 -9.56 7.78
N PHE A 71 1.02 -8.40 7.20
CA PHE A 71 0.82 -8.26 5.76
C PHE A 71 2.15 -7.99 5.07
N ILE A 72 2.54 -8.87 4.14
CA ILE A 72 3.70 -8.68 3.27
C ILE A 72 3.20 -8.15 1.94
N THR A 73 3.66 -6.97 1.53
CA THR A 73 3.19 -6.28 0.33
C THR A 73 4.37 -5.79 -0.53
N GLY A 74 4.08 -5.38 -1.77
CA GLY A 74 5.04 -4.81 -2.70
C GLY A 74 4.60 -3.45 -3.24
N HIS A 75 5.52 -2.71 -3.86
CA HIS A 75 5.22 -1.45 -4.55
C HIS A 75 4.58 -1.72 -5.91
N CYS A 76 3.34 -2.21 -5.88
CA CYS A 76 2.57 -2.63 -7.05
C CYS A 76 1.28 -1.80 -7.15
N GLY A 77 0.86 -1.49 -8.38
CA GLY A 77 -0.39 -0.76 -8.62
C GLY A 77 -0.43 0.60 -7.92
N ASN A 78 -1.46 0.83 -7.11
CA ASN A 78 -1.60 2.00 -6.26
C ASN A 78 -1.42 1.62 -4.78
N TRP A 79 -0.16 1.57 -4.33
CA TRP A 79 0.18 1.16 -2.97
C TRP A 79 -0.29 2.16 -1.90
N GLU A 80 -0.46 3.45 -2.24
CA GLU A 80 -1.02 4.44 -1.30
C GLU A 80 -2.51 4.22 -1.07
N LEU A 81 -3.27 3.90 -2.13
CA LEU A 81 -4.67 3.49 -2.01
C LEU A 81 -4.78 2.22 -1.15
N MET A 82 -3.95 1.21 -1.43
CA MET A 82 -3.90 -0.02 -0.63
C MET A 82 -3.63 0.28 0.86
N ALA A 83 -2.61 1.08 1.17
CA ALA A 83 -2.25 1.44 2.55
C ALA A 83 -3.39 2.18 3.28
N THR A 84 -4.22 2.92 2.56
CA THR A 84 -5.36 3.67 3.10
C THR A 84 -6.60 2.80 3.22
N ALA A 85 -6.84 1.91 2.27
CA ALA A 85 -8.01 1.03 2.24
C ALA A 85 -7.92 -0.13 3.24
N TYR A 86 -6.72 -0.57 3.64
CA TYR A 86 -6.55 -1.67 4.59
C TYR A 86 -7.27 -1.48 5.93
N ALA A 87 -7.46 -0.23 6.36
CA ALA A 87 -8.23 0.10 7.55
C ALA A 87 -9.69 -0.38 7.48
N LYS A 88 -10.23 -0.68 6.28
CA LYS A 88 -11.55 -1.29 6.08
C LYS A 88 -11.60 -2.76 6.52
N LEU A 89 -10.49 -3.49 6.44
CA LEU A 89 -10.44 -4.90 6.83
C LEU A 89 -10.25 -5.05 8.34
N LEU A 90 -9.24 -4.37 8.89
CA LEU A 90 -8.85 -4.45 10.28
C LEU A 90 -8.20 -3.12 10.72
N PRO A 91 -8.23 -2.77 12.01
CA PRO A 91 -7.35 -1.74 12.54
C PRO A 91 -5.89 -2.08 12.18
N ALA A 92 -5.34 -1.35 11.22
CA ALA A 92 -4.05 -1.66 10.63
C ALA A 92 -3.01 -0.61 11.04
N TYR A 93 -1.80 -1.08 11.31
CA TYR A 93 -0.63 -0.24 11.50
C TYR A 93 0.27 -0.37 10.27
N GLY A 94 0.52 0.76 9.60
CA GLY A 94 1.55 0.83 8.57
C GLY A 94 2.91 1.08 9.21
N ILE A 95 3.85 0.16 9.00
CA ILE A 95 5.26 0.38 9.36
C ILE A 95 5.87 1.27 8.29
N VAL A 96 6.24 2.50 8.66
CA VAL A 96 6.79 3.47 7.72
C VAL A 96 8.19 3.92 8.12
N ARG A 97 8.99 4.23 7.10
CA ARG A 97 10.18 5.03 7.27
C ARG A 97 9.77 6.51 7.34
N GLN A 98 10.32 7.26 8.28
CA GLN A 98 10.16 8.72 8.29
C GLN A 98 10.72 9.31 7.00
N ILE A 99 9.92 10.15 6.35
CA ILE A 99 10.39 10.97 5.24
C ILE A 99 11.23 12.10 5.82
N ASN A 100 12.37 12.40 5.16
CA ASN A 100 13.33 13.39 5.66
C ASN A 100 12.73 14.78 5.87
N ASN A 101 11.74 15.16 5.05
CA ASN A 101 11.02 16.40 5.23
C ASN A 101 9.88 16.21 6.27
N PRO A 102 9.98 16.86 7.45
CA PRO A 102 9.00 16.66 8.53
C PRO A 102 7.61 17.17 8.19
N TYR A 103 7.47 18.18 7.33
CA TYR A 103 6.17 18.72 6.91
C TYR A 103 5.42 17.75 6.01
N ILE A 104 6.14 17.19 5.03
CA ILE A 104 5.59 16.15 4.13
C ILE A 104 5.23 14.91 4.94
N ASN A 105 6.11 14.50 5.86
CA ASN A 105 5.88 13.36 6.71
C ASN A 105 4.60 13.52 7.56
N LYS A 106 4.46 14.64 8.29
CA LYS A 106 3.24 14.96 9.06
C LYS A 106 1.99 15.07 8.18
N PHE A 107 2.13 15.56 6.95
CA PHE A 107 1.02 15.63 6.01
C PHE A 107 0.52 14.23 5.62
N ILE A 108 1.41 13.34 5.22
CA ILE A 108 1.06 11.95 4.83
C ILE A 108 0.47 11.19 6.03
N GLU A 109 1.02 11.37 7.23
CA GLU A 109 0.44 10.79 8.45
C GLU A 109 -1.00 11.23 8.68
N ARG A 110 -1.27 12.54 8.59
CA ARG A 110 -2.64 13.06 8.75
C ARG A 110 -3.60 12.49 7.72
N VAL A 111 -3.16 12.33 6.47
CA VAL A 111 -3.97 11.70 5.41
C VAL A 111 -4.28 10.25 5.78
N ARG A 112 -3.28 9.46 6.20
CA ARG A 112 -3.48 8.05 6.56
C ARG A 112 -4.40 7.89 7.77
N GLN A 113 -4.21 8.71 8.80
CA GLN A 113 -5.05 8.72 9.99
C GLN A 113 -6.50 9.13 9.68
N ARG A 114 -6.72 10.08 8.76
CA ARG A 114 -8.06 10.50 8.31
C ARG A 114 -8.90 9.32 7.81
N TYR A 115 -8.27 8.32 7.20
CA TYR A 115 -8.96 7.15 6.66
C TYR A 115 -8.76 5.88 7.52
N GLY A 116 -8.30 6.03 8.77
CA GLY A 116 -8.27 4.95 9.76
C GLY A 116 -6.97 4.15 9.84
N THR A 117 -5.97 4.45 8.99
CA THR A 117 -4.66 3.79 9.06
C THR A 117 -3.78 4.47 10.11
N ARG A 118 -3.33 3.70 11.10
CA ARG A 118 -2.35 4.17 12.10
C ARG A 118 -0.95 4.00 11.54
N VAL A 119 -0.05 4.92 11.90
CA VAL A 119 1.33 4.93 11.42
C VAL A 119 2.26 4.60 12.57
N MET A 120 3.15 3.62 12.38
CA MET A 120 4.26 3.33 13.29
C MET A 120 5.58 3.50 12.57
N TYR A 121 6.56 4.08 13.25
CA TYR A 121 7.88 4.29 12.68
C TYR A 121 8.81 3.11 12.94
N LYS A 122 9.61 2.76 11.92
CA LYS A 122 10.59 1.67 11.98
C LYS A 122 11.48 1.70 13.25
N LYS A 123 11.83 2.89 13.75
CA LYS A 123 12.59 3.04 15.00
C LYS A 123 11.68 2.73 16.20
N GLY A 124 11.74 1.49 16.68
CA GLY A 124 10.97 1.02 17.84
C GLY A 124 9.71 0.20 17.51
N ALA A 125 9.30 0.13 16.24
CA ALA A 125 8.12 -0.64 15.79
C ALA A 125 8.14 -2.10 16.26
N LEU A 126 9.24 -2.82 16.04
CA LEU A 126 9.37 -4.23 16.45
C LEU A 126 9.15 -4.46 17.95
N LYS A 127 9.53 -3.49 18.80
CA LYS A 127 9.38 -3.60 20.27
C LYS A 127 7.97 -3.25 20.74
N ALA A 128 7.26 -2.40 20.01
CA ALA A 128 5.87 -2.04 20.26
C ALA A 128 4.90 -3.14 19.76
N GLU A 129 5.24 -3.79 18.64
CA GLU A 129 4.46 -4.87 18.03
C GLU A 129 4.42 -6.16 18.86
N MET A 130 5.49 -6.48 19.59
CA MET A 130 5.55 -7.68 20.45
C MET A 130 4.78 -7.55 21.78
N LYS A 131 4.20 -6.37 22.07
CA LYS A 131 3.46 -6.11 23.32
C LYS A 131 1.93 -6.07 23.13
N VAL A 132 1.46 -6.30 21.91
CA VAL A 132 0.04 -6.37 21.54
C VAL A 132 -0.31 -7.81 21.19
#